data_AF-A0A1J5B594-F1
#
_entry.id   AF-A0A1J5B594-F1
#
_cell.length_a   1.000
_cell.length_b   1.000
_cell.length_c   1.000
_cell.angle_alpha   90.00
_cell.angle_beta   90.00
_cell.angle_gamma   90.00
#
_symmetry.space_group_name_H-M   'P 1'
#
loop_
_entity.id
_entity.type
_entity.pdbx_description
1 polymer ?
#
loop_
_entity_poly.entity_id
_entity_poly.type
_entity_poly.pdbx_seq_one_letter_code
_entity_poly.pdbx_strand_id
1 'polypeptide(L)'
;MMIMKVLKIFTLLILTAFLSINFSCIKKECKIAGGNYEFVLPFTLSPAQKTFHTGDTITISSTFTNPVFERKTGNSYNLVDFKFYLGTVIYYMDTSIIDFADIDRFSFIKENNVNISAQYYSDGNSTLDGQYTYQNNQYTYKFKLVAKEKGNYVLFQGSEIYYRGGKQLFEGKCKNVIDGAIINMNNRGDNNIELINESKNPYYAVYITKKESKYLDVGGYCFKVIE
;
A
#
# COMPACT_ATOMS: atom_id res chain seq x y z
N MET A 1 16.73 -51.78 -51.52
CA MET A 1 15.51 -50.96 -51.34
C MET A 1 15.15 -50.67 -49.87
N MET A 2 15.53 -51.52 -48.91
CA MET A 2 15.20 -51.35 -47.48
C MET A 2 15.99 -50.24 -46.76
N ILE A 3 17.27 -50.06 -47.09
CA ILE A 3 18.16 -49.03 -46.50
C ILE A 3 17.64 -47.60 -46.74
N MET A 4 17.03 -47.35 -47.90
CA MET A 4 16.52 -46.02 -48.29
C MET A 4 15.24 -45.63 -47.54
N LYS A 5 14.48 -46.60 -47.01
CA LYS A 5 13.31 -46.35 -46.16
C LYS A 5 13.71 -45.99 -44.72
N VAL A 6 14.74 -46.66 -44.19
CA VAL A 6 15.26 -46.40 -42.83
C VAL A 6 15.89 -45.01 -42.75
N LEU A 7 16.64 -44.59 -43.77
CA LEU A 7 17.25 -43.26 -43.82
C LEU A 7 16.19 -42.14 -43.79
N LYS A 8 15.11 -42.27 -44.56
CA LYS A 8 14.00 -41.30 -44.59
C LYS A 8 13.27 -41.17 -43.25
N ILE A 9 13.08 -42.28 -42.53
CA ILE A 9 12.45 -42.27 -41.20
C ILE A 9 13.35 -41.57 -40.18
N PHE A 10 14.66 -41.80 -40.24
CA PHE A 10 15.63 -41.14 -39.37
C PHE A 10 15.69 -39.63 -39.62
N THR A 11 15.67 -39.19 -40.88
CA THR A 11 15.64 -37.75 -41.22
C THR A 11 14.36 -37.07 -40.72
N LEU A 12 13.21 -37.77 -40.79
CA LEU A 12 11.93 -37.24 -40.31
C LEU A 12 11.91 -37.08 -38.78
N LEU A 13 12.47 -38.04 -38.04
CA LEU A 13 12.58 -37.97 -36.57
C LEU A 13 13.52 -36.87 -36.09
N ILE A 14 14.61 -36.62 -36.81
CA ILE A 14 15.53 -35.50 -36.49
C ILE A 14 14.84 -34.16 -36.75
N LEU A 15 14.06 -34.05 -37.84
CA LEU A 15 13.34 -32.82 -38.17
C LEU A 15 12.24 -32.51 -37.13
N THR A 16 11.49 -33.51 -36.65
CA THR A 16 10.47 -33.31 -35.61
C THR A 16 11.09 -32.99 -34.25
N ALA A 17 12.26 -33.56 -33.92
CA ALA A 17 13.02 -33.19 -32.74
C ALA A 17 13.57 -31.76 -32.81
N PHE A 18 13.98 -31.28 -33.99
CA PHE A 18 14.42 -29.88 -34.16
C PHE A 18 13.27 -28.87 -34.13
N LEU A 19 12.08 -29.24 -34.61
CA LEU A 19 10.89 -28.39 -34.54
C LEU A 19 10.32 -28.27 -33.12
N SER A 20 10.47 -29.28 -32.26
CA SER A 20 9.99 -29.23 -30.87
C SER A 20 10.87 -28.38 -29.94
N ILE A 21 12.13 -28.10 -30.30
CA ILE A 21 13.04 -27.26 -29.49
C ILE A 21 12.74 -25.75 -29.67
N ASN A 22 12.04 -25.35 -30.74
CA ASN A 22 11.81 -23.93 -31.06
C ASN A 22 10.51 -23.33 -30.46
N PHE A 23 9.68 -24.13 -29.77
CA PHE A 23 8.45 -23.63 -29.13
C PHE A 23 8.61 -23.25 -27.66
N SER A 24 9.79 -23.47 -27.07
CA SER A 24 10.03 -23.10 -25.67
C SER A 24 10.77 -21.76 -25.59
N CYS A 25 10.18 -20.82 -24.86
CA CYS A 25 10.71 -19.50 -24.52
C CYS A 25 10.42 -18.34 -25.50
N ILE A 26 9.16 -18.20 -25.95
CA ILE A 26 8.63 -16.83 -26.04
C ILE A 26 8.53 -16.33 -24.59
N LYS A 27 9.58 -15.65 -24.12
CA LYS A 27 9.50 -14.88 -22.87
C LYS A 27 8.40 -13.85 -23.09
N LYS A 28 7.19 -14.11 -22.60
CA LYS A 28 6.17 -13.07 -22.46
C LYS A 28 6.86 -11.93 -21.72
N GLU A 29 7.03 -10.79 -22.40
CA GLU A 29 7.50 -9.59 -21.75
C GLU A 29 6.58 -9.32 -20.57
N CYS A 30 7.15 -9.33 -19.38
CA CYS A 30 6.42 -9.13 -18.15
C CYS A 30 6.02 -7.65 -18.09
N LYS A 31 4.85 -7.31 -18.64
CA LYS A 31 4.34 -5.94 -18.73
C LYS A 31 3.32 -5.71 -17.64
N ILE A 32 3.64 -4.82 -16.71
CA ILE A 32 2.73 -4.33 -15.69
C ILE A 32 2.33 -2.91 -16.06
N ALA A 33 1.02 -2.64 -16.12
CA ALA A 33 0.51 -1.33 -16.45
C ALA A 33 1.09 -0.27 -15.50
N GLY A 34 1.70 0.78 -16.06
CA GLY A 34 2.34 1.84 -15.27
C GLY A 34 3.70 1.49 -14.64
N GLY A 35 4.22 0.28 -14.83
CA GLY A 35 5.60 -0.07 -14.46
C GLY A 35 5.86 -0.35 -12.97
N ASN A 36 4.82 -0.54 -12.16
CA ASN A 36 4.93 -0.91 -10.75
C ASN A 36 3.77 -1.82 -10.32
N TYR A 37 4.05 -2.76 -9.41
CA TYR A 37 3.02 -3.51 -8.69
C TYR A 37 2.24 -2.61 -7.74
N GLU A 38 0.98 -2.95 -7.50
CA GLU A 38 0.08 -2.31 -6.54
C GLU A 38 -0.70 -3.36 -5.75
N PHE A 39 -0.07 -3.85 -4.69
CA PHE A 39 -0.73 -4.72 -3.72
C PHE A 39 -1.81 -3.95 -2.97
N VAL A 40 -2.95 -4.60 -2.72
CA VAL A 40 -4.07 -3.98 -2.01
C VAL A 40 -4.01 -4.39 -0.54
N LEU A 41 -3.72 -3.43 0.34
CA LEU A 41 -3.63 -3.67 1.77
C LEU A 41 -4.92 -3.21 2.45
N PRO A 42 -5.69 -4.10 3.10
CA PRO A 42 -6.90 -3.71 3.80
C PRO A 42 -6.54 -2.97 5.08
N PHE A 43 -7.18 -1.83 5.36
CA PHE A 43 -7.01 -1.11 6.61
C PHE A 43 -8.36 -0.75 7.22
N THR A 44 -8.37 -0.68 8.54
CA THR A 44 -9.52 -0.24 9.31
C THR A 44 -9.08 0.87 10.26
N LEU A 45 -9.79 2.00 10.18
CA LEU A 45 -9.79 3.06 11.18
C LEU A 45 -11.07 2.91 12.01
N SER A 46 -10.92 2.72 13.32
CA SER A 46 -12.03 2.46 14.23
C SER A 46 -11.95 3.32 15.50
N PRO A 47 -13.07 3.94 15.94
CA PRO A 47 -14.35 3.98 15.26
C PRO A 47 -14.28 4.83 13.97
N ALA A 48 -14.99 4.41 12.91
CA ALA A 48 -15.10 5.17 11.68
C ALA A 48 -16.18 6.24 11.85
N GLN A 49 -15.80 7.41 12.36
CA GLN A 49 -16.70 8.53 12.61
C GLN A 49 -16.11 9.88 12.20
N LYS A 50 -16.98 10.85 11.94
CA LYS A 50 -16.60 12.20 11.51
C LYS A 50 -16.05 13.06 12.64
N THR A 51 -16.46 12.78 13.87
CA THR A 51 -16.18 13.61 15.04
C THR A 51 -15.67 12.73 16.16
N PHE A 52 -14.56 13.16 16.76
CA PHE A 52 -13.95 12.62 17.96
C PHE A 52 -13.88 13.73 19.01
N HIS A 53 -13.85 13.37 20.28
CA HIS A 53 -13.57 14.28 21.38
C HIS A 53 -12.09 14.23 21.75
N THR A 54 -11.63 15.23 22.47
CA THR A 54 -10.28 15.20 23.03
C THR A 54 -10.18 14.03 24.02
N GLY A 55 -9.12 13.24 23.92
CA GLY A 55 -8.95 12.00 24.67
C GLY A 55 -9.55 10.75 24.02
N ASP A 56 -10.35 10.89 22.95
CA ASP A 56 -10.82 9.74 22.19
C ASP A 56 -9.65 8.99 21.55
N THR A 57 -9.82 7.67 21.44
CA THR A 57 -8.82 6.78 20.85
C THR A 57 -9.27 6.33 19.46
N ILE A 58 -8.43 6.57 18.47
CA ILE A 58 -8.54 6.09 17.09
C ILE A 58 -7.62 4.89 16.94
N THR A 59 -8.17 3.73 16.58
CA THR A 59 -7.38 2.53 16.29
C THR A 59 -7.20 2.40 14.79
N ILE A 60 -5.94 2.32 14.34
CA ILE A 60 -5.58 1.98 12.96
C ILE A 60 -5.07 0.55 12.96
N SER A 61 -5.67 -0.30 12.13
CA SER A 61 -5.31 -1.71 12.06
C SER A 61 -5.40 -2.28 10.66
N SER A 62 -4.57 -3.28 10.40
CA SER A 62 -4.62 -4.11 9.22
C SER A 62 -4.26 -5.54 9.58
N THR A 63 -5.02 -6.48 9.06
CA THR A 63 -4.71 -7.90 9.14
C THR A 63 -5.17 -8.60 7.87
N PHE A 64 -4.27 -9.36 7.24
CA PHE A 64 -4.57 -10.13 6.03
C PHE A 64 -3.65 -11.34 5.90
N THR A 65 -4.06 -12.32 5.11
CA THR A 65 -3.29 -13.56 4.88
C THR A 65 -2.57 -13.53 3.54
N ASN A 66 -1.57 -14.39 3.39
CA ASN A 66 -0.99 -14.73 2.08
C ASN A 66 -1.90 -15.74 1.36
N PRO A 67 -2.07 -15.72 0.02
CA PRO A 67 -1.48 -14.81 -0.97
C PRO A 67 -2.08 -13.40 -0.94
N VAL A 68 -1.32 -12.40 -1.39
CA VAL A 68 -1.73 -10.98 -1.39
C VAL A 68 -2.17 -10.55 -2.79
N PHE A 69 -3.35 -9.94 -2.88
CA PHE A 69 -3.92 -9.47 -4.14
C PHE A 69 -3.18 -8.25 -4.70
N GLU A 70 -2.91 -8.28 -6.01
CA GLU A 70 -2.27 -7.21 -6.77
C GLU A 70 -3.19 -6.74 -7.90
N ARG A 71 -3.57 -5.46 -7.86
CA ARG A 71 -4.71 -4.99 -8.65
C ARG A 71 -4.43 -4.82 -10.14
N LYS A 72 -3.18 -4.61 -10.56
CA LYS A 72 -2.85 -4.34 -11.98
C LYS A 72 -2.77 -5.60 -12.82
N THR A 73 -2.35 -6.70 -12.23
CA THR A 73 -2.28 -8.01 -12.88
C THR A 73 -3.53 -8.85 -12.61
N GLY A 74 -4.31 -8.52 -11.58
CA GLY A 74 -5.49 -9.28 -11.16
C GLY A 74 -5.14 -10.62 -10.49
N ASN A 75 -3.86 -10.84 -10.17
CA ASN A 75 -3.37 -12.07 -9.55
C ASN A 75 -3.12 -11.86 -8.05
N SER A 76 -3.05 -12.96 -7.32
CA SER A 76 -2.52 -12.95 -5.95
C SER A 76 -1.14 -13.58 -5.92
N TYR A 77 -0.23 -12.98 -5.17
CA TYR A 77 1.17 -13.39 -5.10
C TYR A 77 1.49 -13.96 -3.72
N ASN A 78 2.32 -15.01 -3.70
CA ASN A 78 2.87 -15.56 -2.46
C ASN A 78 4.01 -14.66 -1.98
N LEU A 79 3.66 -13.74 -1.09
CA LEU A 79 4.58 -12.82 -0.43
C LEU A 79 4.86 -13.37 0.96
N VAL A 80 5.82 -14.28 1.08
CA VAL A 80 6.22 -14.86 2.38
C VAL A 80 7.27 -13.96 3.02
N ASP A 81 6.99 -13.46 4.23
CA ASP A 81 7.86 -12.52 4.96
C ASP A 81 8.29 -11.26 4.16
N PHE A 82 7.40 -10.81 3.27
CA PHE A 82 7.59 -9.58 2.50
C PHE A 82 7.51 -8.36 3.41
N LYS A 83 8.47 -7.46 3.27
CA LYS A 83 8.62 -6.28 4.13
C LYS A 83 7.71 -5.16 3.61
N PHE A 84 6.48 -5.15 4.10
CA PHE A 84 5.55 -4.05 3.90
C PHE A 84 5.86 -2.91 4.85
N TYR A 85 6.56 -1.89 4.35
CA TYR A 85 6.80 -0.63 5.06
C TYR A 85 5.66 0.35 4.83
N LEU A 86 5.32 1.09 5.88
CA LEU A 86 4.18 1.97 5.96
C LEU A 86 4.57 3.28 6.63
N GLY A 87 3.88 4.35 6.23
CA GLY A 87 3.95 5.66 6.87
C GLY A 87 2.55 6.20 7.12
N THR A 88 2.31 6.77 8.30
CA THR A 88 1.10 7.53 8.61
C THR A 88 1.47 9.00 8.78
N VAL A 89 0.79 9.88 8.06
CA VAL A 89 0.89 11.34 8.21
C VAL A 89 -0.46 11.89 8.62
N ILE A 90 -0.45 12.95 9.42
CA ILE A 90 -1.66 13.68 9.83
C ILE A 90 -1.42 15.16 9.61
N TYR A 91 -2.32 15.80 8.86
CA TYR A 91 -2.28 17.23 8.61
C TYR A 91 -3.39 17.94 9.38
N TYR A 92 -3.06 19.11 9.92
CA TYR A 92 -4.00 20.02 10.54
C TYR A 92 -4.56 20.98 9.47
N MET A 93 -5.89 21.01 9.32
CA MET A 93 -6.56 21.72 8.22
C MET A 93 -7.13 23.09 8.61
N ASP A 94 -6.98 23.49 9.87
CA ASP A 94 -7.51 24.75 10.40
C ASP A 94 -6.54 25.94 10.30
N THR A 95 -5.48 25.80 9.51
CA THR A 95 -4.54 26.88 9.17
C THR A 95 -4.74 27.32 7.72
N SER A 96 -4.34 28.55 7.39
CA SER A 96 -4.41 29.08 6.03
C SER A 96 -3.20 28.72 5.18
N ILE A 97 -2.16 28.15 5.78
CA ILE A 97 -0.94 27.68 5.12
C ILE A 97 -0.99 26.16 4.96
N ILE A 98 -0.13 25.58 4.11
CA ILE A 98 0.03 24.13 4.10
C ILE A 98 0.83 23.82 5.34
N ASP A 99 0.17 23.24 6.34
CA ASP A 99 0.85 22.86 7.57
C ASP A 99 1.74 21.63 7.32
N PHE A 100 2.80 21.51 8.11
CA PHE A 100 3.59 20.29 8.12
C PHE A 100 2.75 19.15 8.69
N ALA A 101 3.08 17.91 8.32
CA ALA A 101 2.49 16.76 8.99
C ALA A 101 2.91 16.79 10.47
N ASP A 102 1.93 16.83 11.37
CA ASP A 102 2.13 17.05 12.80
C ASP A 102 1.41 15.96 13.60
N ILE A 103 2.16 14.91 13.92
CA ILE A 103 1.69 13.80 14.75
C ILE A 103 1.66 14.17 16.24
N ASP A 104 2.29 15.28 16.65
CA ASP A 104 2.36 15.70 18.05
C ASP A 104 1.03 16.25 18.57
N ARG A 105 0.03 16.41 17.72
CA ARG A 105 -1.39 16.64 18.11
C ARG A 105 -2.09 15.38 18.61
N PHE A 106 -1.40 14.24 18.55
CA PHE A 106 -1.88 12.94 19.01
C PHE A 106 -0.88 12.31 19.97
N SER A 107 -1.35 11.45 20.89
CA SER A 107 -0.48 10.49 21.56
C SER A 107 -0.54 9.18 20.81
N PHE A 108 0.61 8.58 20.54
CA PHE A 108 0.69 7.30 19.89
C PHE A 108 0.88 6.17 20.92
N ILE A 109 0.07 5.12 20.82
CA ILE A 109 0.20 3.91 21.64
C ILE A 109 0.53 2.75 20.70
N LYS A 110 1.73 2.19 20.86
CA LYS A 110 2.13 0.94 20.21
C LYS A 110 1.49 -0.26 20.90
N GLU A 111 0.95 -1.17 20.10
CA GLU A 111 0.60 -2.51 20.56
C GLU A 111 1.88 -3.37 20.61
N ASN A 112 1.91 -4.39 21.47
CA ASN A 112 3.07 -5.26 21.61
C ASN A 112 3.47 -5.89 20.27
N ASN A 113 4.77 -6.00 20.02
CA ASN A 113 5.38 -6.62 18.83
C ASN A 113 5.19 -5.87 17.49
N VAL A 114 4.61 -4.68 17.47
CA VAL A 114 4.51 -3.89 16.24
C VAL A 114 5.70 -2.96 16.10
N ASN A 115 6.41 -3.05 14.96
CA ASN A 115 7.53 -2.17 14.65
C ASN A 115 7.01 -0.85 14.07
N ILE A 116 6.65 0.10 14.95
CA ILE A 116 6.25 1.47 14.58
C ILE A 116 6.98 2.48 15.47
N SER A 117 7.38 3.59 14.88
CA SER A 117 8.06 4.70 15.55
C SER A 117 7.68 6.04 14.94
N ALA A 118 7.64 7.09 15.77
CA ALA A 118 7.60 8.46 15.30
C ALA A 118 8.94 8.84 14.66
N GLN A 119 8.88 9.49 13.50
CA GLN A 119 10.02 10.08 12.82
C GLN A 119 9.79 11.58 12.71
N TYR A 120 10.84 12.36 12.97
CA TYR A 120 10.82 13.82 12.93
C TYR A 120 11.90 14.29 11.96
N TYR A 121 11.50 15.11 10.99
CA TYR A 121 12.35 15.57 9.91
C TYR A 121 12.81 17.02 10.16
N SER A 122 13.94 17.40 9.56
CA SER A 122 14.53 18.72 9.76
C SER A 122 13.72 19.87 9.18
N ASP A 123 12.76 19.58 8.32
CA ASP A 123 11.81 20.55 7.75
C ASP A 123 10.58 20.78 8.63
N GLY A 124 10.48 20.09 9.78
CA GLY A 124 9.34 20.17 10.69
C GLY A 124 8.25 19.15 10.42
N ASN A 125 8.35 18.32 9.38
CA ASN A 125 7.42 17.21 9.18
C ASN A 125 7.63 16.11 10.22
N SER A 126 6.56 15.34 10.45
CA SER A 126 6.58 14.15 11.26
C SER A 126 5.72 13.03 10.66
N THR A 127 6.15 11.79 10.87
CA THR A 127 5.44 10.59 10.40
C THR A 127 5.43 9.51 11.48
N LEU A 128 4.43 8.63 11.44
CA LEU A 128 4.49 7.34 12.13
C LEU A 128 4.89 6.27 11.11
N ASP A 129 6.12 5.82 11.23
CA ASP A 129 6.74 4.88 10.33
C ASP A 129 6.72 3.50 10.93
N GLY A 130 6.32 2.51 10.15
CA GLY A 130 6.34 1.14 10.62
C GLY A 130 6.36 0.07 9.55
N GLN A 131 6.29 -1.17 10.03
CA GLN A 131 6.36 -2.35 9.21
C GLN A 131 5.39 -3.41 9.74
N TYR A 132 4.76 -4.15 8.82
CA TYR A 132 3.99 -5.33 9.21
C TYR A 132 4.85 -6.39 9.90
N THR A 133 4.21 -7.08 10.85
CA THR A 133 4.71 -8.35 11.39
C THR A 133 4.10 -9.49 10.58
N TYR A 134 4.93 -10.45 10.13
CA TYR A 134 4.48 -11.65 9.44
C TYR A 134 4.69 -12.90 10.32
N GLN A 135 3.60 -13.54 10.73
CA GLN A 135 3.62 -14.76 11.54
C GLN A 135 2.43 -15.66 11.16
N ASN A 136 2.63 -16.98 11.15
CA ASN A 136 1.56 -17.95 10.89
C ASN A 136 0.75 -17.66 9.61
N ASN A 137 1.43 -17.30 8.51
CA ASN A 137 0.83 -16.94 7.22
C ASN A 137 -0.07 -15.68 7.23
N GLN A 138 0.08 -14.83 8.24
CA GLN A 138 -0.71 -13.62 8.43
C GLN A 138 0.20 -12.41 8.61
N TYR A 139 -0.18 -11.31 7.98
CA TYR A 139 0.38 -9.98 8.18
C TYR A 139 -0.49 -9.23 9.18
N THR A 140 0.14 -8.60 10.18
CA THR A 140 -0.53 -7.77 11.18
C THR A 140 0.19 -6.44 11.36
N TYR A 141 -0.59 -5.36 11.40
CA TYR A 141 -0.15 -4.01 11.71
C TYR A 141 -1.24 -3.30 12.53
N LYS A 142 -0.89 -2.74 13.68
CA LYS A 142 -1.89 -2.11 14.56
C LYS A 142 -1.26 -1.06 15.47
N PHE A 143 -1.92 0.07 15.59
CA PHE A 143 -1.60 1.08 16.58
C PHE A 143 -2.82 1.92 16.95
N LYS A 144 -2.66 2.76 17.97
CA LYS A 144 -3.70 3.70 18.42
C LYS A 144 -3.16 5.12 18.46
N LEU A 145 -4.04 6.06 18.16
CA LEU A 145 -3.84 7.50 18.30
C LEU A 145 -4.84 8.00 19.35
N VAL A 146 -4.39 8.84 20.28
CA VAL A 146 -5.25 9.52 21.25
C VAL A 146 -5.26 11.00 20.88
N ALA A 147 -6.42 11.55 20.57
CA ALA A 147 -6.56 12.95 20.18
C ALA A 147 -6.22 13.88 21.36
N LYS A 148 -5.31 14.84 21.18
CA LYS A 148 -4.95 15.82 22.22
C LYS A 148 -5.47 17.23 21.94
N GLU A 149 -5.66 17.57 20.68
CA GLU A 149 -5.99 18.93 20.26
C GLU A 149 -7.19 18.95 19.32
N LYS A 150 -8.08 19.93 19.54
CA LYS A 150 -9.24 20.16 18.69
C LYS A 150 -8.88 20.67 17.29
N GLY A 151 -9.74 20.38 16.34
CA GLY A 151 -9.74 20.94 14.99
C GLY A 151 -10.00 19.91 13.90
N ASN A 152 -9.82 20.34 12.66
CA ASN A 152 -10.03 19.52 11.47
C ASN A 152 -8.72 18.86 11.03
N TYR A 153 -8.77 17.55 10.76
CA TYR A 153 -7.61 16.74 10.40
C TYR A 153 -7.85 15.93 9.14
N VAL A 154 -6.78 15.70 8.38
CA VAL A 154 -6.70 14.65 7.37
C VAL A 154 -5.53 13.73 7.67
N LEU A 155 -5.81 12.43 7.77
CA LEU A 155 -4.85 11.36 7.94
C LEU A 155 -4.63 10.68 6.59
N PHE A 156 -3.39 10.34 6.28
CA PHE A 156 -3.07 9.41 5.20
C PHE A 156 -2.28 8.23 5.74
N GLN A 157 -2.64 7.03 5.28
CA GLN A 157 -1.89 5.81 5.50
C GLN A 157 -1.27 5.40 4.18
N GLY A 158 0.04 5.56 4.05
CA GLY A 158 0.80 5.29 2.84
C GLY A 158 1.61 4.01 2.88
N SER A 159 2.02 3.56 1.70
CA SER A 159 3.00 2.50 1.50
C SER A 159 4.37 3.09 1.18
N GLU A 160 5.41 2.57 1.84
CA GLU A 160 6.81 2.99 1.66
C GLU A 160 7.70 1.84 1.17
N ILE A 161 7.09 0.79 0.61
CA ILE A 161 7.77 -0.44 0.19
C ILE A 161 9.00 -0.14 -0.68
N TYR A 162 8.84 0.72 -1.70
CA TYR A 162 9.94 1.05 -2.60
C TYR A 162 11.05 1.85 -1.91
N TYR A 163 10.68 2.85 -1.10
CA TYR A 163 11.62 3.77 -0.47
C TYR A 163 12.46 3.09 0.61
N ARG A 164 11.84 2.21 1.42
CA ARG A 164 12.47 1.59 2.59
C ARG A 164 12.79 0.11 2.42
N GLY A 165 11.98 -0.60 1.64
CA GLY A 165 12.16 -2.03 1.40
C GLY A 165 13.08 -2.37 0.23
N GLY A 166 13.42 -1.37 -0.60
CA GLY A 166 14.26 -1.58 -1.77
C GLY A 166 13.67 -2.61 -2.73
N LYS A 167 14.54 -3.36 -3.41
CA LYS A 167 14.14 -4.42 -4.35
C LYS A 167 13.89 -5.72 -3.60
N GLN A 168 12.63 -6.06 -3.39
CA GLN A 168 12.23 -7.36 -2.81
C GLN A 168 11.96 -8.38 -3.92
N LEU A 169 12.11 -9.68 -3.63
CA LEU A 169 11.86 -10.75 -4.61
C LEU A 169 10.68 -11.59 -4.16
N PHE A 170 9.87 -12.04 -5.12
CA PHE A 170 8.80 -13.01 -4.90
C PHE A 170 8.56 -13.81 -6.19
N GLU A 171 7.91 -14.96 -6.05
CA GLU A 171 7.59 -15.83 -7.18
C GLU A 171 6.68 -15.13 -8.20
N GLY A 172 7.03 -15.19 -9.48
CA GLY A 172 6.28 -14.52 -10.55
C GLY A 172 6.55 -13.01 -10.67
N LYS A 173 7.55 -12.47 -9.94
CA LYS A 173 7.94 -11.06 -10.06
C LYS A 173 8.56 -10.74 -11.43
N CYS A 174 8.08 -9.66 -12.06
CA CYS A 174 8.68 -9.06 -13.25
C CYS A 174 10.04 -8.42 -12.92
N LYS A 175 11.04 -8.64 -13.78
CA LYS A 175 12.35 -8.00 -13.64
C LYS A 175 12.22 -6.48 -13.77
N ASN A 176 12.94 -5.74 -12.91
CA ASN A 176 13.02 -4.28 -12.90
C ASN A 176 11.68 -3.55 -12.68
N VAL A 177 10.67 -4.23 -12.14
CA VAL A 177 9.41 -3.60 -11.73
C VAL A 177 9.47 -3.26 -10.23
N ILE A 178 9.01 -2.06 -9.89
CA ILE A 178 8.96 -1.56 -8.52
C ILE A 178 7.77 -2.17 -7.78
N ASP A 179 7.96 -2.45 -6.49
CA ASP A 179 6.90 -2.91 -5.60
C ASP A 179 6.21 -1.71 -4.97
N GLY A 180 4.89 -1.66 -5.09
CA GLY A 180 4.05 -0.64 -4.47
C GLY A 180 2.83 -1.28 -3.83
N ALA A 181 2.15 -0.51 -3.00
CA ALA A 181 0.87 -0.90 -2.46
C ALA A 181 -0.06 0.30 -2.35
N ILE A 182 -1.35 0.02 -2.43
CA ILE A 182 -2.42 0.96 -2.12
C ILE A 182 -3.12 0.53 -0.84
N ILE A 183 -3.65 1.50 -0.12
CA ILE A 183 -4.30 1.27 1.16
C ILE A 183 -5.81 1.36 0.96
N ASN A 184 -6.50 0.25 1.23
CA ASN A 184 -7.95 0.17 1.21
C ASN A 184 -8.50 0.44 2.62
N MET A 185 -8.50 1.71 3.02
CA MET A 185 -9.01 2.15 4.33
C MET A 185 -10.54 2.08 4.35
N ASN A 186 -11.11 1.36 5.33
CA ASN A 186 -12.56 1.22 5.56
C ASN A 186 -13.35 0.87 4.28
N ASN A 187 -12.81 0.00 3.44
CA ASN A 187 -13.41 -0.36 2.14
C ASN A 187 -13.74 0.85 1.24
N ARG A 188 -13.06 2.00 1.43
CA ARG A 188 -13.30 3.28 0.74
C ARG A 188 -14.67 3.94 1.03
N GLY A 189 -15.48 3.38 1.95
CA GLY A 189 -16.87 3.78 2.15
C GLY A 189 -17.09 4.90 3.18
N ASP A 190 -16.20 5.05 4.16
CA ASP A 190 -16.45 5.87 5.36
C ASP A 190 -15.28 6.80 5.71
N ASN A 191 -14.63 7.37 4.70
CA ASN A 191 -13.40 8.17 4.90
C ASN A 191 -13.65 9.68 5.06
N ASN A 192 -14.91 10.11 5.05
CA ASN A 192 -15.34 11.49 5.29
C ASN A 192 -14.68 12.55 4.40
N ILE A 193 -14.39 12.23 3.14
CA ILE A 193 -13.69 13.13 2.21
C ILE A 193 -14.37 14.50 2.10
N GLU A 194 -15.68 14.58 2.28
CA GLU A 194 -16.44 15.83 2.25
C GLU A 194 -15.98 16.88 3.27
N LEU A 195 -15.40 16.44 4.40
CA LEU A 195 -14.84 17.33 5.43
C LEU A 195 -13.64 18.14 4.91
N ILE A 196 -13.07 17.75 3.77
CA ILE A 196 -11.98 18.52 3.16
C ILE A 196 -12.40 19.92 2.74
N ASN A 197 -13.70 20.12 2.50
CA ASN A 197 -14.27 21.42 2.15
C ASN A 197 -14.34 22.38 3.34
N GLU A 198 -14.13 21.89 4.55
CA GLU A 198 -14.06 22.71 5.77
C GLU A 198 -12.65 23.21 6.08
N SER A 199 -11.65 22.75 5.31
CA SER A 199 -10.27 23.22 5.43
C SER A 199 -10.17 24.73 5.20
N LYS A 200 -9.47 25.44 6.09
CA LYS A 200 -9.18 26.87 5.91
C LYS A 200 -8.19 27.14 4.79
N ASN A 201 -7.39 26.14 4.41
CA ASN A 201 -6.52 26.21 3.26
C ASN A 201 -7.19 25.58 2.03
N PRO A 202 -7.45 26.34 0.95
CA PRO A 202 -8.10 25.83 -0.26
C PRO A 202 -7.24 24.81 -1.02
N TYR A 203 -5.94 24.72 -0.74
CA TYR A 203 -5.04 23.72 -1.33
C TYR A 203 -5.57 22.31 -1.11
N TYR A 204 -5.99 21.97 0.11
CA TYR A 204 -6.48 20.63 0.43
C TYR A 204 -7.73 20.29 -0.38
N ALA A 205 -8.72 21.18 -0.39
CA ALA A 205 -9.93 20.98 -1.17
C ALA A 205 -9.60 20.82 -2.67
N VAL A 206 -8.80 21.69 -3.27
CA VAL A 206 -8.45 21.61 -4.70
C VAL A 206 -7.63 20.37 -5.02
N TYR A 207 -6.65 20.02 -4.20
CA TYR A 207 -5.73 18.93 -4.47
C TYR A 207 -6.40 17.56 -4.29
N ILE A 208 -7.17 17.38 -3.21
CA ILE A 208 -7.79 16.11 -2.85
C ILE A 208 -9.01 15.84 -3.71
N THR A 209 -9.89 16.82 -3.96
CA THR A 209 -11.10 16.61 -4.78
C THR A 209 -10.76 16.28 -6.24
N LYS A 210 -9.74 16.93 -6.83
CA LYS A 210 -9.27 16.59 -8.19
C LYS A 210 -8.63 15.19 -8.29
N LYS A 211 -8.31 14.58 -7.15
CA LYS A 211 -7.56 13.32 -7.05
C LYS A 211 -8.21 12.39 -6.01
N GLU A 212 -9.54 12.34 -5.98
CA GLU A 212 -10.29 11.51 -5.03
C GLU A 212 -9.82 10.04 -5.06
N SER A 213 -9.56 9.49 -6.25
CA SER A 213 -9.01 8.14 -6.38
C SER A 213 -7.66 7.99 -5.67
N LYS A 214 -6.79 9.01 -5.71
CA LYS A 214 -5.51 8.99 -5.00
C LYS A 214 -5.70 9.13 -3.50
N TYR A 215 -6.60 9.99 -3.05
CA TYR A 215 -6.95 10.11 -1.62
C TYR A 215 -7.37 8.75 -1.07
N LEU A 216 -8.25 8.04 -1.78
CA LEU A 216 -8.70 6.72 -1.39
C LEU A 216 -7.58 5.67 -1.49
N ASP A 217 -6.72 5.74 -2.51
CA ASP A 217 -5.61 4.78 -2.70
C ASP A 217 -4.46 4.96 -1.69
N VAL A 218 -4.35 6.12 -1.04
CA VAL A 218 -3.40 6.37 0.07
C VAL A 218 -4.07 6.36 1.45
N GLY A 219 -5.19 5.65 1.57
CA GLY A 219 -5.87 5.46 2.85
C GLY A 219 -6.26 6.77 3.53
N GLY A 220 -6.63 7.78 2.75
CA GLY A 220 -7.05 9.08 3.25
C GLY A 220 -8.28 8.96 4.14
N TYR A 221 -8.29 9.70 5.25
CA TYR A 221 -9.41 9.79 6.18
C TYR A 221 -9.49 11.19 6.80
N CYS A 222 -10.63 11.86 6.72
CA CYS A 222 -10.83 13.16 7.36
C CYS A 222 -11.68 13.03 8.63
N PHE A 223 -11.41 13.87 9.63
CA PHE A 223 -12.17 13.90 10.88
C PHE A 223 -12.00 15.22 11.62
N LYS A 224 -12.88 15.44 12.60
CA LYS A 224 -12.82 16.55 13.54
C LYS A 224 -12.50 16.03 14.94
N VAL A 225 -11.71 16.80 15.68
CA VAL A 225 -11.58 16.67 17.13
C VAL A 225 -12.26 17.87 17.77
N ILE A 226 -13.17 17.62 18.70
CA ILE A 226 -13.86 18.64 19.50
C ILE A 226 -13.48 18.48 20.98
N GLU A 227 -14.00 19.36 21.84
CA GLU A 227 -13.81 19.31 23.29
C GLU A 227 -14.52 18.11 23.90
#